data_AF-A0A936F9Y1-F1
#
_entry.id   AF-A0A936F9Y1-F1
#
_cell.length_a   1.000
_cell.length_b   1.000
_cell.length_c   1.000
_cell.angle_alpha   90.00
_cell.angle_beta   90.00
_cell.angle_gamma   90.00
#
_symmetry.space_group_name_H-M   'P 1'
#
loop_
_entity.id
_entity.type
_entity.pdbx_description
1 polymer ?
#
loop_
_entity_poly.entity_id
_entity_poly.type
_entity_poly.pdbx_seq_one_letter_code
_entity_poly.pdbx_strand_id
1 'polypeptide(L)'
;MEFPRLIWYRVTFDPGIAGSGPLALLTDQTHERTVVFLNGVDLYRSYAHADLMQFGWNRPRMMNLPRALLRPGQNEVIIRLDNIGPTYLMLGALQIGQFEAVRAEYDRRLFWRVTGPRTVNGVLVILTLGAIVFWFFRRKETVFGWLALVGLCWFIRNMHYYDDRPSLDIMLYWQITWASLFVLMIALYGFAAEFFQLERRRAVIFWSAAAGLIMLVLNQFHILVLGLGDMSYLGATIMGAIIVTIFFKQCRSEPNLDNFAMLAAIILAIAMSVFDLGLMERWWTGPGFFLQPYASLIVFSAFGFALGRRILRALFLVETMNEVLEARVAEATDLLTQSEVERRRLEVTAAVEQERTRLMREIHDGIGSNLVTALAVAQNQKENGPTVDTLKRSIADLRAAIDSLEPTEGDLTLLLASFRHRMEPELRKAGLSLRWHVDPLPPFEWLEATNALHVLRIFQEIIANCIKHAQATEIAVSCRAQERDGRRGICVEFLDNGTGLPPDGAWDGKGIANMKARAEALLGQIEVGPHPDGRGTRVALWLPYERRAVARPLPRASVRT
;
A
#
# COMPACT_ATOMS: atom_id res chain seq x y z
N MET A 1 67.34 17.36 -5.00
CA MET A 1 68.20 16.63 -4.05
C MET A 1 68.46 15.26 -4.67
N GLU A 2 69.72 14.90 -4.93
CA GLU A 2 70.03 13.50 -5.28
C GLU A 2 69.87 12.64 -4.02
N PHE A 3 68.92 11.70 -4.04
CA PHE A 3 68.80 10.74 -2.96
C PHE A 3 70.04 9.84 -2.94
N PRO A 4 70.63 9.56 -1.76
CA PRO A 4 71.74 8.62 -1.68
C PRO A 4 71.32 7.29 -2.29
N ARG A 5 72.14 6.74 -3.19
CA ARG A 5 71.87 5.43 -3.82
C ARG A 5 72.12 4.25 -2.87
N LEU A 6 72.87 4.48 -1.80
CA LEU A 6 73.31 3.43 -0.88
C LEU A 6 73.45 3.99 0.53
N ILE A 7 72.87 3.31 1.52
CA ILE A 7 73.08 3.63 2.95
C ILE A 7 73.49 2.37 3.71
N TRP A 8 74.45 2.54 4.62
CA TRP A 8 74.91 1.50 5.53
C TRP A 8 74.55 1.88 6.96
N TYR A 9 73.83 1.00 7.65
CA TYR A 9 73.59 1.10 9.08
C TYR A 9 74.49 0.10 9.80
N ARG A 10 75.14 0.57 10.87
CA ARG A 10 75.94 -0.25 11.76
C ARG A 10 75.30 -0.22 13.13
N VAL A 11 74.94 -1.39 13.65
CA VAL A 11 74.36 -1.55 14.98
C VAL A 11 75.20 -2.55 15.75
N THR A 12 75.54 -2.21 16.99
CA THR A 12 76.26 -3.12 17.89
C THR A 12 75.35 -3.56 19.01
N PHE A 13 75.54 -4.81 19.47
CA PHE A 13 74.74 -5.40 20.53
C PHE A 13 75.54 -6.43 21.32
N ASP A 14 75.11 -6.71 22.55
CA ASP A 14 75.66 -7.77 23.39
C ASP A 14 74.72 -8.99 23.34
N PRO A 15 75.22 -10.22 23.10
CA PRO A 15 74.40 -11.41 23.05
C PRO A 15 73.82 -11.80 24.43
N GLY A 16 74.36 -11.24 25.51
CA GLY A 16 73.82 -11.39 26.88
C GLY A 16 72.37 -10.90 27.03
N ILE A 17 71.86 -10.12 26.07
CA ILE A 17 70.46 -9.64 26.03
C ILE A 17 69.43 -10.79 26.01
N ALA A 18 69.79 -11.99 25.51
CA ALA A 18 68.87 -13.15 25.46
C ALA A 18 69.25 -14.32 26.37
N GLY A 19 70.21 -14.13 27.29
CA GLY A 19 70.72 -15.21 28.13
C GLY A 19 71.21 -16.41 27.30
N SER A 20 70.73 -17.61 27.62
CA SER A 20 71.08 -18.86 26.91
C SER A 20 70.14 -19.23 25.77
N GLY A 21 69.24 -18.35 25.32
CA GLY A 21 68.26 -18.59 24.25
C GLY A 21 68.80 -18.30 22.83
N PRO A 22 68.14 -18.73 21.75
CA PRO A 22 68.46 -18.28 20.40
C PRO A 22 68.07 -16.80 20.24
N LEU A 23 68.85 -16.05 19.46
CA LEU A 23 68.65 -14.61 19.20
C LEU A 23 68.04 -14.41 17.82
N ALA A 24 67.20 -13.39 17.68
CA ALA A 24 66.67 -12.97 16.39
C ALA A 24 66.74 -11.45 16.23
N LEU A 25 66.84 -11.03 14.98
CA LEU A 25 66.78 -9.65 14.52
C LEU A 25 65.43 -9.43 13.82
N LEU A 26 64.69 -8.42 14.25
CA LEU A 26 63.49 -7.93 13.59
C LEU A 26 63.74 -6.51 13.08
N THR A 27 63.39 -6.26 11.82
CA THR A 27 63.39 -4.92 11.23
C THR A 27 62.06 -4.64 10.54
N ASP A 28 61.55 -3.44 10.78
CA ASP A 28 60.39 -2.89 10.09
C ASP A 28 60.86 -2.03 8.93
N GLN A 29 60.19 -2.12 7.78
CA GLN A 29 60.41 -1.22 6.64
C GLN A 29 61.81 -1.28 6.04
N THR A 30 61.93 -2.03 4.95
CA THR A 30 63.01 -1.84 4.00
C THR A 30 62.34 -1.49 2.68
N HIS A 31 62.29 -0.22 2.31
CA HIS A 31 61.69 0.20 1.03
C HIS A 31 62.37 -0.49 -0.18
N GLU A 32 63.51 -1.13 0.04
CA GLU A 32 64.48 -1.42 -1.01
C GLU A 32 65.28 -2.71 -0.75
N ARG A 33 66.25 -2.98 -1.63
CA ARG A 33 67.15 -4.12 -1.53
C ARG A 33 67.96 -4.05 -0.24
N THR A 34 67.81 -5.07 0.58
CA THR A 34 68.46 -5.16 1.89
C THR A 34 69.42 -6.32 1.93
N VAL A 35 70.62 -6.06 2.41
CA VAL A 35 71.60 -7.09 2.78
C VAL A 35 71.97 -6.90 4.24
N VAL A 36 71.93 -7.98 5.02
CA VAL A 36 72.30 -7.97 6.43
C VAL A 36 73.53 -8.83 6.64
N PHE A 37 74.53 -8.26 7.31
CA PHE A 37 75.74 -8.94 7.72
C PHE A 37 75.79 -9.04 9.24
N LEU A 38 76.25 -10.18 9.76
CA LEU A 38 76.53 -10.41 11.17
C LEU A 38 78.03 -10.65 11.33
N ASN A 39 78.73 -9.77 12.04
CA ASN A 39 80.18 -9.84 12.26
C ASN A 39 81.00 -10.03 10.96
N GLY A 40 80.55 -9.43 9.86
CA GLY A 40 81.17 -9.53 8.54
C GLY A 40 80.70 -10.71 7.67
N VAL A 41 79.85 -11.61 8.19
CA VAL A 41 79.28 -12.74 7.43
C VAL A 41 77.92 -12.35 6.86
N ASP A 42 77.70 -12.65 5.58
CA ASP A 42 76.42 -12.43 4.89
C ASP A 42 75.32 -13.33 5.48
N LEU A 43 74.34 -12.71 6.14
CA LEU A 43 73.27 -13.40 6.85
C LEU A 43 71.98 -13.47 6.04
N TYR A 44 71.63 -12.40 5.32
CA TYR A 44 70.35 -12.30 4.63
C TYR A 44 70.41 -11.33 3.45
N ARG A 45 69.72 -11.70 2.35
CA ARG A 45 69.45 -10.85 1.20
C ARG A 45 67.96 -10.87 0.88
N SER A 46 67.40 -9.69 0.61
CA SER A 46 65.99 -9.57 0.22
C SER A 46 65.72 -9.91 -1.26
N TYR A 47 66.74 -10.24 -2.05
CA TYR A 47 66.65 -10.49 -3.49
C TYR A 47 67.50 -11.70 -3.88
N ALA A 48 67.03 -12.48 -4.85
CA ALA A 48 67.74 -13.65 -5.37
C ALA A 48 68.75 -13.30 -6.47
N HIS A 49 68.40 -12.33 -7.32
CA HIS A 49 69.24 -11.81 -8.40
C HIS A 49 69.20 -10.28 -8.37
N ALA A 50 70.24 -9.63 -8.91
CA ALA A 50 70.33 -8.18 -8.97
C ALA A 50 69.13 -7.54 -9.71
N ASP A 51 68.54 -8.28 -10.66
CA ASP A 51 67.49 -7.82 -11.55
C ASP A 51 66.06 -8.04 -10.98
N LEU A 52 65.93 -8.77 -9.87
CA LEU A 52 64.63 -9.07 -9.24
C LEU A 52 64.27 -8.01 -8.19
N MET A 53 63.24 -7.23 -8.51
CA MET A 53 62.71 -6.16 -7.65
C MET A 53 61.65 -6.72 -6.67
N GLN A 54 61.70 -6.31 -5.39
CA GLN A 54 60.71 -6.71 -4.38
C GLN A 54 60.27 -5.52 -3.51
N PHE A 55 58.96 -5.33 -3.34
CA PHE A 55 58.42 -4.33 -2.42
C PHE A 55 58.54 -4.80 -0.96
N GLY A 56 59.49 -4.22 -0.22
CA GLY A 56 59.71 -4.51 1.21
C GLY A 56 59.10 -3.50 2.18
N TRP A 57 58.53 -2.40 1.69
CA TRP A 57 58.11 -1.25 2.51
C TRP A 57 57.12 -1.62 3.62
N ASN A 58 56.21 -2.57 3.39
CA ASN A 58 55.18 -2.95 4.36
C ASN A 58 55.40 -4.29 5.07
N ARG A 59 56.54 -4.93 4.86
CA ARG A 59 56.77 -6.29 5.38
C ARG A 59 57.80 -6.27 6.50
N PRO A 60 57.45 -6.70 7.72
CA PRO A 60 58.45 -6.94 8.74
C PRO A 60 59.36 -8.09 8.31
N ARG A 61 60.64 -8.01 8.64
CA ARG A 61 61.63 -9.06 8.37
C ARG A 61 62.21 -9.55 9.68
N MET A 62 62.08 -10.85 9.93
CA MET A 62 62.72 -11.54 11.04
C MET A 62 63.85 -12.42 10.50
N MET A 63 65.02 -12.34 11.12
CA MET A 63 66.20 -13.11 10.78
C MET A 63 66.72 -13.79 12.05
N ASN A 64 67.06 -15.07 11.94
CA ASN A 64 67.72 -15.78 13.04
C ASN A 64 69.19 -15.33 13.12
N LEU A 65 69.72 -15.13 14.32
CA LEU A 65 71.13 -14.83 14.54
C LEU A 65 71.85 -16.13 14.98
N PRO A 66 72.57 -16.82 14.07
CA PRO A 66 73.16 -18.11 14.37
C PRO A 66 74.22 -17.98 15.46
N ARG A 67 74.15 -18.82 16.49
CA ARG A 67 75.13 -18.82 17.59
C ARG A 67 76.57 -18.99 17.13
N ALA A 68 76.79 -19.76 16.06
CA ALA A 68 78.11 -19.99 15.48
C ALA A 68 78.79 -18.70 14.99
N LEU A 69 78.01 -17.65 14.69
CA LEU A 69 78.50 -16.37 14.22
C LEU A 69 78.62 -15.32 15.33
N LEU A 70 78.15 -15.63 16.55
CA LEU A 70 78.19 -14.70 17.69
C LEU A 70 79.54 -14.79 18.41
N ARG A 71 80.09 -13.62 18.75
CA ARG A 71 81.32 -13.47 19.53
C ARG A 71 80.97 -13.24 21.01
N PRO A 72 81.79 -13.70 21.97
CA PRO A 72 81.66 -13.27 23.36
C PRO A 72 81.86 -11.75 23.47
N GLY A 73 80.90 -11.03 24.04
CA GLY A 73 80.92 -9.55 24.13
C GLY A 73 80.26 -8.87 22.94
N GLN A 74 80.91 -7.84 22.37
CA GLN A 74 80.26 -6.99 21.37
C GLN A 74 80.14 -7.68 20.00
N ASN A 75 78.92 -7.71 19.47
CA ASN A 75 78.59 -8.19 18.13
C ASN A 75 78.11 -7.03 17.27
N GLU A 76 78.29 -7.15 15.96
CA GLU A 76 77.93 -6.12 14.99
C GLU A 76 76.96 -6.68 13.94
N VAL A 77 75.87 -5.96 13.72
CA VAL A 77 74.98 -6.13 12.57
C VAL A 77 75.18 -4.94 11.64
N ILE A 78 75.54 -5.22 10.39
CA ILE A 78 75.61 -4.22 9.33
C ILE A 78 74.43 -4.45 8.38
N ILE A 79 73.64 -3.41 8.14
CA ILE A 79 72.51 -3.44 7.22
C ILE A 79 72.81 -2.49 6.07
N ARG A 80 72.88 -3.05 4.87
CA ARG A 80 73.05 -2.30 3.62
C ARG A 80 71.72 -2.18 2.92
N LEU A 81 71.30 -0.94 2.70
CA LEU A 81 70.12 -0.60 1.90
C LEU A 81 70.56 0.04 0.58
N ASP A 82 69.98 -0.41 -0.53
CA ASP A 82 70.35 -0.02 -1.89
C ASP A 82 69.13 0.42 -2.71
N ASN A 83 69.20 1.64 -3.26
CA ASN A 83 68.09 2.35 -3.89
C ASN A 83 68.04 2.12 -5.39
N ILE A 84 66.86 1.75 -5.87
CA ILE A 84 66.56 1.46 -7.28
C ILE A 84 65.54 2.47 -7.84
N GLY A 85 65.03 3.42 -7.05
CA GLY A 85 63.97 4.34 -7.46
C GLY A 85 64.05 5.73 -6.80
N PRO A 86 63.08 6.63 -7.06
CA PRO A 86 63.01 7.96 -6.44
C PRO A 86 62.49 7.91 -4.99
N THR A 87 62.73 6.81 -4.26
CA THR A 87 62.24 6.57 -2.90
C THR A 87 63.25 6.98 -1.85
N TYR A 88 62.76 7.29 -0.65
CA TYR A 88 63.61 7.54 0.52
C TYR A 88 64.20 6.22 1.04
N LEU A 89 65.52 6.18 1.20
CA LEU A 89 66.20 5.14 1.96
C LEU A 89 65.86 5.30 3.44
N MET A 90 65.17 4.32 4.00
CA MET A 90 64.78 4.32 5.41
C MET A 90 64.89 2.90 5.97
N LEU A 91 65.57 2.79 7.12
CA LEU A 91 65.51 1.64 8.00
C LEU A 91 64.51 1.97 9.11
N GLY A 92 63.45 1.18 9.25
CA GLY A 92 62.55 1.32 10.39
C GLY A 92 63.15 0.72 11.67
N ALA A 93 62.31 0.58 12.70
CA ALA A 93 62.77 0.13 14.01
C ALA A 93 63.49 -1.23 13.93
N LEU A 94 64.67 -1.30 14.56
CA LEU A 94 65.47 -2.52 14.69
C LEU A 94 65.32 -3.07 16.10
N GLN A 95 65.01 -4.36 16.21
CA GLN A 95 64.87 -5.03 17.49
C GLN A 95 65.69 -6.32 17.48
N ILE A 96 66.58 -6.45 18.47
CA ILE A 96 67.36 -7.66 18.72
C ILE A 96 66.93 -8.21 20.07
N GLY A 97 66.60 -9.50 20.12
CA GLY A 97 66.15 -10.13 21.35
C GLY A 97 66.00 -11.63 21.24
N GLN A 98 65.50 -12.25 22.30
CA GLN A 98 65.24 -13.69 22.34
C GLN A 98 64.24 -14.07 21.24
N PHE A 99 64.51 -15.19 20.55
CA PHE A 99 63.75 -15.63 19.38
C PHE A 99 62.24 -15.64 19.59
N GLU A 100 61.74 -16.20 20.69
CA GLU A 100 60.30 -16.29 20.96
C GLU A 100 59.63 -14.92 21.14
N ALA A 101 60.28 -14.02 21.89
CA ALA A 101 59.77 -12.66 22.09
C ALA A 101 59.75 -11.86 20.78
N VAL A 102 60.81 -12.00 19.98
CA VAL A 102 60.90 -11.36 18.66
C VAL A 102 59.89 -11.99 17.68
N ARG A 103 59.63 -13.30 17.77
CA ARG A 103 58.65 -14.01 16.95
C ARG A 103 57.23 -13.54 17.21
N ALA A 104 56.83 -13.41 18.48
CA ALA A 104 55.52 -12.90 18.85
C ALA A 104 55.29 -11.47 18.30
N GLU A 105 56.31 -10.61 18.38
CA GLU A 105 56.26 -9.28 17.81
C GLU A 105 56.17 -9.30 16.28
N TYR A 106 56.97 -10.17 15.63
CA TYR A 106 56.93 -10.38 14.19
C TYR A 106 55.53 -10.81 13.72
N ASP A 107 54.91 -11.79 14.37
CA ASP A 107 53.58 -12.29 13.99
C ASP A 107 52.51 -11.21 14.15
N ARG A 108 52.59 -10.41 15.22
CA ARG A 108 51.71 -9.24 15.43
C ARG A 108 51.85 -8.20 14.33
N ARG A 109 53.08 -7.82 13.98
CA ARG A 109 53.34 -6.83 12.91
C ARG A 109 52.97 -7.38 11.55
N LEU A 110 53.23 -8.66 11.28
CA LEU A 110 52.87 -9.34 10.05
C LEU A 110 51.35 -9.32 9.87
N PHE A 111 50.59 -9.58 10.93
CA PHE A 111 49.14 -9.52 10.90
C PHE A 111 48.65 -8.12 10.50
N TRP A 112 48.99 -7.08 11.28
CA TRP A 112 48.43 -5.74 11.05
C TRP A 112 48.90 -5.09 9.76
N ARG A 113 50.11 -5.41 9.30
CA ARG A 113 50.71 -4.80 8.11
C ARG A 113 50.40 -5.57 6.83
N VAL A 114 50.38 -6.90 6.87
CA VAL A 114 50.29 -7.73 5.66
C VAL A 114 49.01 -8.56 5.62
N THR A 115 48.77 -9.40 6.63
CA THR A 115 47.64 -10.35 6.61
C THR A 115 46.29 -9.64 6.70
N GLY A 116 46.17 -8.63 7.57
CA GLY A 116 44.96 -7.84 7.78
C GLY A 116 44.53 -7.10 6.52
N PRO A 117 45.37 -6.24 5.92
CA PRO A 117 45.03 -5.53 4.68
C PRO A 117 44.71 -6.49 3.53
N ARG A 118 45.42 -7.62 3.40
CA ARG A 118 45.10 -8.67 2.42
C ARG A 118 43.71 -9.27 2.63
N THR A 119 43.38 -9.60 3.87
CA THR A 119 42.09 -10.19 4.23
C THR A 119 40.96 -9.21 3.94
N VAL A 120 41.10 -7.96 4.38
CA VAL A 120 40.12 -6.89 4.15
C VAL A 120 39.90 -6.66 2.66
N ASN A 121 40.97 -6.59 1.86
CA ASN A 121 40.84 -6.41 0.40
C ASN A 121 40.26 -7.65 -0.29
N GLY A 122 40.54 -8.86 0.19
CA GLY A 122 39.89 -10.08 -0.30
C GLY A 122 38.38 -10.04 -0.10
N VAL A 123 37.93 -9.63 1.09
CA VAL A 123 36.50 -9.40 1.39
C VAL A 123 35.92 -8.31 0.48
N LEU A 124 36.64 -7.20 0.30
CA LEU A 124 36.22 -6.11 -0.59
C LEU A 124 36.01 -6.58 -2.03
N VAL A 125 36.87 -7.46 -2.56
CA VAL A 125 36.72 -8.02 -3.92
C VAL A 125 35.42 -8.81 -4.03
N ILE A 126 35.09 -9.64 -3.05
CA ILE A 126 33.83 -10.41 -3.04
C ILE A 126 32.62 -9.46 -3.04
N LEU A 127 32.63 -8.43 -2.19
CA LEU A 127 31.56 -7.43 -2.12
C LEU A 127 31.45 -6.62 -3.42
N THR A 128 32.58 -6.28 -4.03
CA THR A 128 32.65 -5.57 -5.32
C THR A 128 32.09 -6.41 -6.45
N LEU A 129 32.43 -7.71 -6.52
CA LEU A 129 31.84 -8.65 -7.48
C LEU A 129 30.32 -8.74 -7.30
N GLY A 130 29.83 -8.77 -6.06
CA GLY A 130 28.40 -8.66 -5.77
C GLY A 130 27.77 -7.41 -6.39
N ALA A 131 28.36 -6.23 -6.15
CA ALA A 131 27.89 -4.98 -6.74
C ALA A 131 27.90 -5.00 -8.28
N ILE A 132 28.93 -5.60 -8.90
CA ILE A 132 29.02 -5.78 -10.37
C ILE A 132 27.87 -6.67 -10.88
N VAL A 133 27.62 -7.80 -10.21
CA VAL A 133 26.54 -8.73 -10.57
C VAL A 133 25.18 -8.03 -10.48
N PHE A 134 24.92 -7.31 -9.38
CA PHE A 134 23.69 -6.53 -9.23
C PHE A 134 23.52 -5.49 -10.34
N TRP A 135 24.58 -4.74 -10.66
CA TRP A 135 24.55 -3.77 -11.75
C TRP A 135 24.34 -4.42 -13.13
N PHE A 136 24.92 -5.60 -13.35
CA PHE A 136 24.76 -6.35 -14.60
C PHE A 136 23.29 -6.72 -14.86
N PHE A 137 22.60 -7.23 -13.84
CA PHE A 137 21.18 -7.57 -13.95
C PHE A 137 20.25 -6.35 -13.88
N ARG A 138 20.67 -5.27 -13.22
CA ARG A 138 19.90 -4.02 -13.09
C ARG A 138 20.67 -2.82 -13.64
N ARG A 139 20.92 -2.81 -14.95
CA ARG A 139 21.70 -1.74 -15.63
C ARG A 139 21.13 -0.33 -15.45
N LYS A 140 19.82 -0.20 -15.21
CA LYS A 140 19.16 1.08 -14.93
C LYS A 140 19.52 1.65 -13.54
N GLU A 141 19.89 0.79 -12.58
CA GLU A 141 20.30 1.17 -11.24
C GLU A 141 21.80 1.51 -11.22
N THR A 142 22.14 2.69 -11.74
CA THR A 142 23.53 3.15 -11.92
C THR A 142 24.32 3.24 -10.60
N VAL A 143 23.64 3.38 -9.45
CA VAL A 143 24.25 3.42 -8.11
C VAL A 143 25.12 2.18 -7.83
N PHE A 144 24.71 0.99 -8.27
CA PHE A 144 25.51 -0.23 -8.12
C PHE A 144 26.78 -0.20 -8.96
N GLY A 145 26.72 0.39 -10.15
CA GLY A 145 27.89 0.58 -11.01
C GLY A 145 28.91 1.51 -10.37
N TRP A 146 28.45 2.59 -9.73
CA TRP A 146 29.34 3.48 -8.96
C TRP A 146 29.93 2.80 -7.72
N LEU A 147 29.13 2.02 -6.98
CA LEU A 147 29.62 1.24 -5.83
C LEU A 147 30.68 0.21 -6.26
N ALA A 148 30.44 -0.49 -7.38
CA ALA A 148 31.42 -1.39 -7.98
C ALA A 148 32.72 -0.66 -8.36
N LEU A 149 32.61 0.53 -8.96
CA LEU A 149 33.78 1.34 -9.31
C LEU A 149 34.56 1.80 -8.07
N VAL A 150 33.88 2.17 -6.98
CA VAL A 150 34.51 2.48 -5.68
C VAL A 150 35.33 1.30 -5.17
N GLY A 151 34.74 0.10 -5.17
CA GLY A 151 35.43 -1.12 -4.74
C GLY A 151 36.64 -1.48 -5.61
N LEU A 152 36.49 -1.39 -6.94
CA LEU A 152 37.56 -1.66 -7.89
C LEU A 152 38.73 -0.67 -7.74
N CYS A 153 38.43 0.63 -7.59
CA CYS A 153 39.47 1.65 -7.41
C CYS A 153 40.20 1.48 -6.08
N TRP A 154 39.50 1.12 -5.00
CA TRP A 154 40.15 0.79 -3.73
C TRP A 154 41.03 -0.45 -3.82
N PHE A 155 40.59 -1.49 -4.53
CA PHE A 155 41.39 -2.67 -4.76
C PHE A 155 42.71 -2.30 -5.47
N ILE A 156 42.63 -1.55 -6.58
CA ILE A 156 43.81 -1.07 -7.32
C ILE A 156 44.68 -0.17 -6.42
N ARG A 157 44.08 0.73 -5.64
CA ARG A 157 44.79 1.60 -4.71
C ARG A 157 45.59 0.79 -3.70
N ASN A 158 45.07 -0.33 -3.24
CA ASN A 158 45.68 -1.20 -2.24
C ASN A 158 46.61 -2.26 -2.83
N MET A 159 46.90 -2.25 -4.14
CA MET A 159 47.76 -3.24 -4.80
C MET A 159 49.11 -3.43 -4.12
N HIS A 160 49.69 -2.33 -3.63
CA HIS A 160 50.95 -2.30 -2.89
C HIS A 160 50.98 -3.05 -1.55
N TYR A 161 49.82 -3.47 -1.02
CA TYR A 161 49.73 -4.29 0.20
C TYR A 161 49.80 -5.80 -0.08
N TYR A 162 49.51 -6.25 -1.30
CA TYR A 162 49.43 -7.68 -1.61
C TYR A 162 50.41 -8.13 -2.66
N ASP A 163 50.78 -7.27 -3.60
CA ASP A 163 51.82 -7.54 -4.60
C ASP A 163 53.23 -7.28 -4.02
N ASP A 164 54.04 -8.33 -3.85
CA ASP A 164 55.46 -8.19 -3.50
C ASP A 164 56.38 -8.05 -4.70
N ARG A 165 55.93 -8.47 -5.88
CA ARG A 165 56.76 -8.62 -7.07
C ARG A 165 55.97 -8.06 -8.24
N PRO A 166 55.98 -6.73 -8.41
CA PRO A 166 55.20 -6.10 -9.46
C PRO A 166 55.59 -6.70 -10.81
N SER A 167 54.60 -7.19 -11.54
CA SER A 167 54.78 -7.63 -12.92
C SER A 167 54.89 -6.45 -13.88
N LEU A 168 54.51 -5.25 -13.42
CA LEU A 168 54.59 -4.00 -14.16
C LEU A 168 55.88 -3.25 -13.84
N ASP A 169 56.29 -2.38 -14.76
CA ASP A 169 57.32 -1.39 -14.48
C ASP A 169 56.98 -0.58 -13.22
N ILE A 170 57.97 -0.31 -12.38
CA ILE A 170 57.75 0.31 -11.06
C ILE A 170 57.17 1.73 -11.16
N MET A 171 57.55 2.50 -12.18
CA MET A 171 57.01 3.84 -12.36
C MET A 171 55.53 3.76 -12.74
N LEU A 172 55.22 2.88 -13.70
CA LEU A 172 53.84 2.63 -14.12
C LEU A 172 52.98 2.11 -12.96
N TYR A 173 53.53 1.24 -12.12
CA TYR A 173 52.87 0.70 -10.93
C TYR A 173 52.42 1.81 -9.97
N TRP A 174 53.31 2.72 -9.61
CA TRP A 174 52.99 3.83 -8.71
C TRP A 174 52.05 4.84 -9.37
N GLN A 175 52.21 5.12 -10.67
CA GLN A 175 51.30 5.98 -11.42
C GLN A 175 49.86 5.45 -11.40
N ILE A 176 49.65 4.15 -11.65
CA ILE A 176 48.32 3.51 -11.59
C ILE A 176 47.75 3.60 -10.18
N THR A 177 48.58 3.27 -9.18
CA THR A 177 48.17 3.28 -7.77
C THR A 177 47.75 4.67 -7.31
N TRP A 178 48.48 5.72 -7.68
CA TRP A 178 48.10 7.11 -7.37
C TRP A 178 46.90 7.59 -8.18
N ALA A 179 46.85 7.26 -9.47
CA ALA A 179 45.72 7.64 -10.33
C ALA A 179 44.38 7.08 -9.83
N SER A 180 44.41 5.87 -9.28
CA SER A 180 43.22 5.22 -8.70
C SER A 180 42.55 6.05 -7.60
N LEU A 181 43.30 6.90 -6.87
CA LEU A 181 42.74 7.78 -5.84
C LEU A 181 41.78 8.83 -6.42
N PHE A 182 42.13 9.42 -7.56
CA PHE A 182 41.28 10.42 -8.20
C PHE A 182 40.05 9.78 -8.83
N VAL A 183 40.22 8.61 -9.47
CA VAL A 183 39.08 7.84 -9.99
C VAL A 183 38.16 7.38 -8.85
N LEU A 184 38.73 6.98 -7.72
CA LEU A 184 37.97 6.67 -6.51
C LEU A 184 37.15 7.89 -6.02
N MET A 185 37.75 9.07 -5.95
CA MET A 185 37.01 10.28 -5.57
C MET A 185 35.85 10.52 -6.52
N ILE A 186 36.09 10.47 -7.84
CA ILE A 186 35.04 10.59 -8.86
C ILE A 186 33.93 9.55 -8.66
N ALA A 187 34.30 8.31 -8.36
CA ALA A 187 33.34 7.23 -8.11
C ALA A 187 32.49 7.48 -6.85
N LEU A 188 33.07 8.04 -5.79
CA LEU A 188 32.35 8.45 -4.57
C LEU A 188 31.37 9.61 -4.87
N TYR A 189 31.76 10.57 -5.71
CA TYR A 189 30.85 11.62 -6.19
C TYR A 189 29.71 11.07 -7.03
N GLY A 190 30.01 10.17 -7.96
CA GLY A 190 29.00 9.49 -8.78
C GLY A 190 28.02 8.68 -7.93
N PHE A 191 28.54 7.96 -6.96
CA PHE A 191 27.71 7.26 -5.97
C PHE A 191 26.81 8.23 -5.23
N ALA A 192 27.36 9.30 -4.63
CA ALA A 192 26.57 10.26 -3.85
C ALA A 192 25.50 10.96 -4.71
N ALA A 193 25.86 11.36 -5.93
CA ALA A 193 24.96 12.05 -6.85
C ALA A 193 23.76 11.19 -7.26
N GLU A 194 23.98 9.89 -7.50
CA GLU A 194 22.90 8.94 -7.86
C GLU A 194 22.15 8.43 -6.63
N PHE A 195 22.83 8.20 -5.51
CA PHE A 195 22.21 7.70 -4.28
C PHE A 195 21.25 8.73 -3.67
N PHE A 196 21.66 9.99 -3.61
CA PHE A 196 20.85 11.11 -3.09
C PHE A 196 19.98 11.80 -4.15
N GLN A 197 20.01 11.33 -5.41
CA GLN A 197 19.23 11.90 -6.51
C GLN A 197 19.38 13.43 -6.66
N LEU A 198 20.62 13.94 -6.56
CA LEU A 198 20.88 15.38 -6.63
C LEU A 198 20.32 16.00 -7.92
N GLU A 199 19.69 17.18 -7.83
CA GLU A 199 19.04 17.86 -8.96
C GLU A 199 19.97 18.00 -10.18
N ARG A 200 21.24 18.35 -9.95
CA ARG A 200 22.27 18.52 -10.98
C ARG A 200 23.27 17.36 -11.04
N ARG A 201 22.83 16.12 -10.80
CA ARG A 201 23.73 14.94 -10.69
C ARG A 201 24.73 14.79 -11.85
N ARG A 202 24.30 14.99 -13.11
CA ARG A 202 25.20 14.91 -14.28
C ARG A 202 26.30 15.96 -14.25
N ALA A 203 25.98 17.18 -13.81
CA ALA A 203 26.97 18.26 -13.68
C ALA A 203 27.94 18.00 -12.54
N VAL A 204 27.45 17.50 -11.39
CA VAL A 204 28.31 17.11 -10.25
C VAL A 204 29.32 16.05 -10.70
N ILE A 205 28.86 15.01 -11.40
CA ILE A 205 29.73 13.95 -11.93
C ILE A 205 30.75 14.54 -12.92
N PHE A 206 30.30 15.34 -13.89
CA PHE A 206 31.19 15.96 -14.88
C PHE A 206 32.27 16.83 -14.23
N TRP A 207 31.91 17.74 -13.34
CA TRP A 207 32.86 18.62 -12.67
C TRP A 207 33.80 17.87 -11.74
N SER A 208 33.33 16.82 -11.05
CA SER A 208 34.19 15.95 -10.25
C SER A 208 35.20 15.19 -11.11
N ALA A 209 34.77 14.72 -12.29
CA ALA A 209 35.64 14.05 -13.25
C ALA A 209 36.68 15.01 -13.84
N ALA A 210 36.27 16.22 -14.22
CA ALA A 210 37.18 17.26 -14.68
C ALA A 210 38.21 17.64 -13.60
N ALA A 211 37.76 17.85 -12.35
CA ALA A 211 38.64 18.15 -11.24
C ALA A 211 39.63 17.01 -10.95
N GLY A 212 39.15 15.76 -10.92
CA GLY A 212 40.01 14.59 -10.72
C GLY A 212 41.03 14.40 -11.84
N LEU A 213 40.65 14.66 -13.10
CA LEU A 213 41.56 14.62 -14.24
C LEU A 213 42.61 15.74 -14.18
N ILE A 214 42.21 16.97 -13.83
CA ILE A 214 43.14 18.09 -13.63
C ILE A 214 44.15 17.74 -12.54
N MET A 215 43.69 17.21 -11.40
CA MET A 215 44.58 16.83 -10.30
C MET A 215 45.52 15.69 -10.69
N LEU A 216 45.05 14.72 -11.49
CA LEU A 216 45.89 13.66 -12.04
C LEU A 216 47.02 14.25 -12.91
N VAL A 217 46.70 15.16 -13.83
CA VAL A 217 47.68 15.80 -14.72
C VAL A 217 48.66 16.66 -13.92
N LEU A 218 48.18 17.46 -12.98
CA LEU A 218 49.02 18.28 -12.11
C LEU A 218 49.98 17.44 -11.27
N ASN A 219 49.51 16.30 -10.76
CA ASN A 219 50.36 15.38 -10.01
C ASN A 219 51.46 14.78 -10.89
N GLN A 220 51.12 14.30 -12.09
CA GLN A 220 52.13 13.79 -13.03
C GLN A 220 53.16 14.87 -13.40
N PHE A 221 52.71 16.11 -13.60
CA PHE A 221 53.60 17.24 -13.85
C PHE A 221 54.51 17.53 -12.64
N HIS A 222 53.98 17.54 -11.42
CA HIS A 222 54.75 17.82 -10.21
C HIS A 222 55.83 16.76 -9.96
N ILE A 223 55.50 15.48 -10.15
CA ILE A 223 56.44 14.36 -10.06
C ILE A 223 57.53 14.50 -11.13
N LEU A 224 57.14 14.75 -12.40
CA LEU A 224 58.05 14.75 -13.53
C LEU A 224 58.96 15.98 -13.59
N VAL A 225 58.46 17.16 -13.19
CA VAL A 225 59.12 18.46 -13.42
C VAL A 225 59.75 19.03 -12.16
N LEU A 226 59.09 18.91 -11.01
CA LEU A 226 59.52 19.58 -9.78
C LEU A 226 60.30 18.67 -8.83
N GLY A 227 60.17 17.34 -8.97
CA GLY A 227 60.85 16.37 -8.10
C GLY A 227 60.52 16.53 -6.61
N LEU A 228 59.43 17.23 -6.32
CA LEU A 228 58.91 17.52 -4.97
C LEU A 228 57.78 16.53 -4.63
N GLY A 229 57.55 16.31 -3.33
CA GLY A 229 56.63 15.32 -2.78
C GLY A 229 55.18 15.38 -3.28
N ASP A 230 54.44 14.32 -2.97
CA ASP A 230 53.19 13.86 -3.58
C ASP A 230 51.99 14.83 -3.40
N MET A 231 51.71 15.70 -4.39
CA MET A 231 50.56 16.65 -4.41
C MET A 231 49.19 15.94 -4.42
N SER A 232 49.17 14.61 -4.59
CA SER A 232 47.98 13.77 -4.54
C SER A 232 47.13 13.99 -3.31
N TYR A 233 47.76 14.15 -2.15
CA TYR A 233 47.06 14.24 -0.87
C TYR A 233 46.30 15.56 -0.71
N LEU A 234 46.86 16.67 -1.23
CA LEU A 234 46.20 17.97 -1.20
C LEU A 234 44.93 17.96 -2.07
N GLY A 235 45.04 17.48 -3.31
CA GLY A 235 43.89 17.35 -4.21
C GLY A 235 42.82 16.42 -3.65
N ALA A 236 43.22 15.28 -3.09
CA ALA A 236 42.29 14.35 -2.45
C ALA A 236 41.64 14.94 -1.19
N THR A 237 42.33 15.79 -0.42
CA THR A 237 41.76 16.46 0.76
C THR A 237 40.69 17.47 0.35
N ILE A 238 40.91 18.26 -0.70
CA ILE A 238 39.92 19.21 -1.22
C ILE A 238 38.67 18.46 -1.72
N MET A 239 38.87 17.41 -2.52
CA MET A 239 37.78 16.54 -2.95
C MET A 239 37.10 15.82 -1.77
N GLY A 240 37.84 15.45 -0.73
CA GLY A 240 37.34 14.88 0.51
C GLY A 240 36.43 15.84 1.28
N ALA A 241 36.81 17.11 1.40
CA ALA A 241 36.03 18.12 2.10
C ALA A 241 34.69 18.40 1.41
N ILE A 242 34.68 18.45 0.08
CA ILE A 242 33.46 18.66 -0.70
C ILE A 242 32.52 17.44 -0.58
N ILE A 243 33.03 16.19 -0.67
CA ILE A 243 32.18 15.01 -0.51
C ILE A 243 31.58 14.96 0.90
N VAL A 244 32.34 15.26 1.95
CA VAL A 244 31.82 15.37 3.33
C VAL A 244 30.72 16.43 3.42
N THR A 245 30.89 17.58 2.75
CA THR A 245 29.89 18.65 2.73
C THR A 245 28.58 18.18 2.10
N ILE A 246 28.63 17.42 1.00
CA ILE A 246 27.45 16.82 0.36
C ILE A 246 26.72 15.89 1.34
N PHE A 247 27.45 14.95 1.96
CA PHE A 247 26.87 14.00 2.91
C PHE A 247 26.32 14.68 4.17
N PHE A 248 27.01 15.69 4.69
CA PHE A 248 26.56 16.47 5.83
C PHE A 248 25.28 17.24 5.52
N LYS A 249 25.20 17.90 4.34
CA LYS A 249 23.99 18.58 3.89
C LYS A 249 22.83 17.61 3.78
N GLN A 250 23.05 16.41 3.24
CA GLN A 250 21.99 15.41 3.15
C GLN A 250 21.53 14.91 4.52
N CYS A 251 22.45 14.63 5.45
CA CYS A 251 22.08 14.23 6.82
C CYS A 251 21.22 15.29 7.51
N ARG A 252 21.47 16.59 7.23
CA ARG A 252 20.68 17.69 7.77
C ARG A 252 19.31 17.83 7.10
N SER A 253 19.22 17.57 5.80
CA SER A 253 17.98 17.66 5.03
C SER A 253 17.03 16.49 5.29
N GLU A 254 17.58 15.27 5.35
CA GLU A 254 16.84 14.02 5.52
C GLU A 254 17.53 13.19 6.61
N PRO A 255 17.19 13.42 7.90
CA PRO A 255 17.81 12.72 9.01
C PRO A 255 17.31 11.27 9.04
N ASN A 256 18.11 10.37 8.48
CA ASN A 256 17.89 8.93 8.56
C ASN A 256 19.18 8.20 8.94
N LEU A 257 19.05 6.97 9.43
CA LEU A 257 20.21 6.18 9.88
C LEU A 257 21.18 5.84 8.72
N ASP A 258 20.72 5.79 7.45
CA ASP A 258 21.58 5.49 6.30
C ASP A 258 22.59 6.60 6.06
N ASN A 259 22.08 7.83 5.94
CA ASN A 259 22.84 9.03 5.68
C ASN A 259 23.88 9.23 6.80
N PHE A 260 23.46 9.06 8.06
CA PHE A 260 24.36 9.17 9.21
C PHE A 260 25.46 8.09 9.19
N ALA A 261 25.11 6.83 8.94
CA ALA A 261 26.08 5.74 8.90
C ALA A 261 27.12 5.95 7.79
N MET A 262 26.70 6.41 6.61
CA MET A 262 27.60 6.70 5.50
C MET A 262 28.50 7.91 5.81
N LEU A 263 27.96 8.99 6.37
CA LEU A 263 28.75 10.15 6.77
C LEU A 263 29.78 9.77 7.85
N ALA A 264 29.38 9.01 8.86
CA ALA A 264 30.26 8.52 9.92
C ALA A 264 31.40 7.66 9.34
N ALA A 265 31.11 6.78 8.36
CA ALA A 265 32.11 5.97 7.68
C ALA A 265 33.13 6.83 6.91
N ILE A 266 32.67 7.89 6.22
CA ILE A 266 33.58 8.82 5.51
C ILE A 266 34.44 9.61 6.52
N ILE A 267 33.86 10.13 7.60
CA ILE A 267 34.60 10.85 8.64
C ILE A 267 35.65 9.94 9.28
N LEU A 268 35.30 8.68 9.57
CA LEU A 268 36.23 7.71 10.12
C LEU A 268 37.36 7.39 9.12
N ALA A 269 37.06 7.25 7.83
CA ALA A 269 38.08 7.06 6.80
C ALA A 269 39.04 8.25 6.68
N ILE A 270 38.54 9.48 6.85
CA ILE A 270 39.36 10.70 6.90
C ILE A 270 40.23 10.71 8.16
N ALA A 271 39.68 10.38 9.32
CA ALA A 271 40.44 10.28 10.57
C ALA A 271 41.57 9.24 10.46
N MET A 272 41.30 8.08 9.86
CA MET A 272 42.33 7.08 9.54
C MET A 272 43.39 7.61 8.57
N SER A 273 43.00 8.42 7.58
CA SER A 273 43.94 9.04 6.65
C SER A 273 44.83 10.09 7.32
N VAL A 274 44.28 10.88 8.26
CA VAL A 274 45.07 11.84 9.07
C VAL A 274 46.02 11.11 10.00
N PHE A 275 45.60 9.99 10.60
CA PHE A 275 46.46 9.12 11.40
C PHE A 275 47.65 8.60 10.57
N ASP A 276 47.39 8.10 9.36
CA ASP A 276 48.42 7.57 8.47
C ASP A 276 49.38 8.65 7.94
N LEU A 277 48.85 9.82 7.55
CA LEU A 277 49.66 10.99 7.20
C LEU A 277 50.63 11.33 8.34
N GLY A 278 50.14 11.17 9.56
CA GLY A 278 50.93 11.37 10.73
C GLY A 278 52.11 10.44 10.95
N LEU A 279 51.90 9.17 10.64
CA LEU A 279 52.98 8.17 10.64
C LEU A 279 53.98 8.45 9.52
N MET A 280 53.52 8.94 8.36
CA MET A 280 54.38 9.29 7.22
C MET A 280 55.26 10.51 7.51
N GLU A 281 54.67 11.60 8.01
CA GLU A 281 55.36 12.85 8.34
C GLU A 281 56.10 12.80 9.70
N ARG A 282 55.99 11.67 10.41
CA ARG A 282 56.65 11.41 11.70
C ARG A 282 56.34 12.44 12.80
N TRP A 283 55.19 13.08 12.77
CA TRP A 283 54.75 13.95 13.89
C TRP A 283 54.37 13.13 15.16
N TRP A 284 54.31 11.80 15.03
CA TRP A 284 53.98 10.79 16.04
C TRP A 284 54.46 9.42 15.54
N THR A 285 54.82 8.51 16.45
CA THR A 285 55.46 7.22 16.11
C THR A 285 54.47 6.05 15.99
N GLY A 286 53.41 6.06 16.79
CA GLY A 286 52.27 5.13 16.71
C GLY A 286 52.61 3.65 16.76
N PRO A 287 51.67 2.79 16.35
CA PRO A 287 51.82 1.35 16.45
C PRO A 287 52.58 0.73 15.25
N GLY A 288 53.08 1.55 14.31
CA GLY A 288 53.90 1.09 13.19
C GLY A 288 53.15 0.44 12.02
N PHE A 289 51.84 0.67 11.90
CA PHE A 289 51.03 0.20 10.77
C PHE A 289 50.02 1.26 10.31
N PHE A 290 49.63 1.17 9.04
CA PHE A 290 48.67 2.07 8.40
C PHE A 290 47.23 1.56 8.57
N LEU A 291 46.31 2.48 8.87
CA LEU A 291 44.89 2.21 9.06
C LEU A 291 44.05 2.38 7.79
N GLN A 292 44.52 3.15 6.81
CA GLN A 292 43.78 3.41 5.58
C GLN A 292 43.27 2.12 4.91
N PRO A 293 44.04 1.01 4.80
CA PRO A 293 43.56 -0.19 4.10
C PRO A 293 42.29 -0.79 4.68
N TYR A 294 41.99 -0.50 5.95
CA TYR A 294 40.80 -0.98 6.65
C TYR A 294 39.57 -0.10 6.39
N ALA A 295 39.75 1.15 5.97
CA ALA A 295 38.64 2.06 5.69
C ALA A 295 37.83 1.65 4.44
N SER A 296 38.34 0.80 3.54
CA SER A 296 37.60 0.34 2.34
C SER A 296 36.38 -0.40 2.79
N LEU A 297 36.59 -1.37 3.66
CA LEU A 297 35.55 -2.25 4.12
C LEU A 297 34.54 -1.49 4.95
N ILE A 298 34.97 -0.51 5.75
CA ILE A 298 34.06 0.36 6.52
C ILE A 298 33.17 1.18 5.57
N VAL A 299 33.76 1.94 4.64
CA VAL A 299 33.02 2.79 3.71
C VAL A 299 32.13 1.96 2.78
N PHE A 300 32.69 0.90 2.18
CA PHE A 300 31.96 0.03 1.27
C PHE A 300 30.80 -0.69 1.99
N SER A 301 31.03 -1.17 3.22
CA SER A 301 29.95 -1.81 4.00
C SER A 301 28.87 -0.82 4.41
N ALA A 302 29.22 0.40 4.81
CA ALA A 302 28.24 1.43 5.12
C ALA A 302 27.37 1.78 3.90
N PHE A 303 28.00 1.92 2.72
CA PHE A 303 27.31 2.25 1.48
C PHE A 303 26.47 1.08 0.98
N GLY A 304 27.01 -0.14 1.05
CA GLY A 304 26.30 -1.37 0.70
C GLY A 304 25.11 -1.63 1.61
N PHE A 305 25.26 -1.39 2.92
CA PHE A 305 24.17 -1.49 3.89
C PHE A 305 23.08 -0.45 3.62
N ALA A 306 23.44 0.81 3.40
CA ALA A 306 22.50 1.88 3.05
C ALA A 306 21.70 1.54 1.78
N LEU A 307 22.39 1.02 0.76
CA LEU A 307 21.77 0.59 -0.48
C LEU A 307 20.85 -0.63 -0.28
N GLY A 308 21.27 -1.61 0.51
CA GLY A 308 20.47 -2.77 0.87
C GLY A 308 19.17 -2.36 1.59
N ARG A 309 19.25 -1.46 2.58
CA ARG A 309 18.07 -0.93 3.27
C ARG A 309 17.15 -0.15 2.34
N ARG A 310 17.70 0.63 1.40
CA ARG A 310 16.92 1.35 0.39
C ARG A 310 16.09 0.38 -0.45
N ILE A 311 16.67 -0.75 -0.85
CA ILE A 311 15.97 -1.77 -1.64
C ILE A 311 14.92 -2.49 -0.81
N LEU A 312 15.24 -2.85 0.43
CA LEU A 312 14.26 -3.46 1.34
C LEU A 312 13.05 -2.55 1.54
N ARG A 313 13.25 -1.24 1.77
CA ARG A 313 12.14 -0.27 1.86
C ARG A 313 11.33 -0.20 0.56
N ALA A 314 11.98 -0.23 -0.59
CA ALA A 314 11.29 -0.21 -1.88
C ALA A 314 10.46 -1.48 -2.09
N LEU A 315 10.95 -2.66 -1.67
CA LEU A 315 10.21 -3.91 -1.73
C LEU A 315 8.98 -3.89 -0.82
N PHE A 316 9.14 -3.48 0.44
CA PHE A 316 8.01 -3.35 1.36
C PHE A 316 6.96 -2.35 0.86
N LEU A 317 7.39 -1.25 0.23
CA LEU A 317 6.46 -0.29 -0.36
C LEU A 317 5.66 -0.91 -1.50
N VAL A 318 6.30 -1.70 -2.37
CA VAL A 318 5.63 -2.39 -3.48
C VAL A 318 4.64 -3.44 -2.95
N GLU A 319 5.02 -4.22 -1.94
CA GLU A 319 4.13 -5.19 -1.29
C GLU A 319 2.90 -4.49 -0.69
N THR A 320 3.11 -3.42 0.09
CA THR A 320 2.01 -2.64 0.69
C THR A 320 1.11 -2.02 -0.40
N MET A 321 1.70 -1.51 -1.48
CA MET A 321 0.92 -0.96 -2.60
C MET A 321 0.08 -2.03 -3.30
N ASN A 322 0.60 -3.25 -3.46
CA ASN A 322 -0.16 -4.36 -4.03
C ASN A 322 -1.32 -4.76 -3.11
N GLU A 323 -1.11 -4.87 -1.80
CA GLU A 323 -2.18 -5.17 -0.84
C GLU A 323 -3.30 -4.11 -0.89
N VAL A 324 -2.93 -2.83 -0.91
CA VAL A 324 -3.90 -1.73 -1.02
C VAL A 324 -4.64 -1.77 -2.37
N LEU A 325 -3.93 -2.10 -3.46
CA LEU A 325 -4.53 -2.21 -4.77
C LEU A 325 -5.53 -3.37 -4.83
N GLU A 326 -5.17 -4.54 -4.30
CA GLU A 326 -6.05 -5.70 -4.21
C GLU A 326 -7.32 -5.37 -3.40
N ALA A 327 -7.18 -4.70 -2.25
CA ALA A 327 -8.32 -4.26 -1.45
C ALA A 327 -9.25 -3.31 -2.22
N ARG A 328 -8.69 -2.34 -2.95
CA ARG A 328 -9.49 -1.40 -3.77
C ARG A 328 -10.18 -2.09 -4.94
N VAL A 329 -9.53 -3.06 -5.57
CA VAL A 329 -10.13 -3.85 -6.65
C VAL A 329 -11.29 -4.68 -6.11
N ALA A 330 -11.14 -5.30 -4.93
CA ALA A 330 -12.22 -6.04 -4.29
C ALA A 330 -13.42 -5.13 -3.95
N GLU A 331 -13.18 -3.98 -3.32
CA GLU A 331 -14.22 -2.99 -2.98
C GLU A 331 -14.98 -2.50 -4.23
N ALA A 332 -14.24 -2.15 -5.30
CA ALA A 332 -14.85 -1.72 -6.56
C ALA A 332 -15.69 -2.82 -7.20
N THR A 333 -15.25 -4.08 -7.11
CA THR A 333 -15.97 -5.24 -7.64
C THR A 333 -17.27 -5.49 -6.85
N ASP A 334 -17.23 -5.36 -5.53
CA ASP A 334 -18.42 -5.50 -4.68
C ASP A 334 -19.44 -4.40 -4.94
N LEU A 335 -19.01 -3.13 -5.04
CA LEU A 335 -19.88 -2.00 -5.37
C LEU A 335 -20.53 -2.17 -6.75
N LEU A 336 -19.77 -2.64 -7.74
CA LEU A 336 -20.29 -2.90 -9.08
C LEU A 336 -21.33 -4.02 -9.06
N THR A 337 -21.08 -5.09 -8.28
CA THR A 337 -22.02 -6.20 -8.12
C THR A 337 -23.32 -5.74 -7.44
N GLN A 338 -23.22 -4.91 -6.40
CA GLN A 338 -24.39 -4.33 -5.73
C GLN A 338 -25.19 -3.43 -6.69
N SER A 339 -24.51 -2.59 -7.46
CA SER A 339 -25.14 -1.72 -8.46
C SER A 339 -25.86 -2.53 -9.55
N GLU A 340 -25.24 -3.60 -10.06
CA GLU A 340 -25.88 -4.50 -11.03
C GLU A 340 -27.09 -5.23 -10.46
N VAL A 341 -27.03 -5.69 -9.20
CA VAL A 341 -28.19 -6.30 -8.51
C VAL A 341 -29.33 -5.30 -8.38
N GLU A 342 -29.05 -4.07 -7.94
CA GLU A 342 -30.08 -3.04 -7.79
C GLU A 342 -30.64 -2.62 -9.15
N ARG A 343 -29.80 -2.49 -10.19
CA ARG A 343 -30.27 -2.21 -11.55
C ARG A 343 -31.21 -3.29 -12.05
N ARG A 344 -30.85 -4.58 -11.90
CA ARG A 344 -31.74 -5.70 -12.26
C ARG A 344 -33.05 -5.66 -11.49
N ARG A 345 -33.02 -5.31 -10.20
CA ARG A 345 -34.24 -5.18 -9.38
C ARG A 345 -35.17 -4.10 -9.91
N LEU A 346 -34.61 -2.93 -10.27
CA LEU A 346 -35.38 -1.83 -10.87
C LEU A 346 -35.92 -2.21 -12.26
N GLU A 347 -35.11 -2.87 -13.10
CA GLU A 347 -35.54 -3.36 -14.42
C GLU A 347 -36.72 -4.34 -14.30
N VAL A 348 -36.65 -5.30 -13.38
CA VAL A 348 -37.76 -6.25 -13.13
C VAL A 348 -39.01 -5.53 -12.63
N THR A 349 -38.86 -4.59 -11.68
CA THR A 349 -40.00 -3.84 -11.14
C THR A 349 -40.69 -3.00 -12.22
N ALA A 350 -39.91 -2.30 -13.04
CA ALA A 350 -40.42 -1.53 -14.16
C ALA A 350 -41.11 -2.42 -15.20
N ALA A 351 -40.55 -3.60 -15.50
CA ALA A 351 -41.16 -4.55 -16.43
C ALA A 351 -42.51 -5.08 -15.90
N VAL A 352 -42.61 -5.37 -14.60
CA VAL A 352 -43.87 -5.82 -13.97
C VAL A 352 -44.94 -4.73 -14.05
N GLU A 353 -44.61 -3.49 -13.73
CA GLU A 353 -45.56 -2.37 -13.81
C GLU A 353 -45.99 -2.04 -15.25
N GLN A 354 -45.06 -2.14 -16.20
CA GLN A 354 -45.38 -1.98 -17.62
C GLN A 354 -46.35 -3.06 -18.10
N GLU A 355 -46.12 -4.33 -17.72
CA GLU A 355 -47.00 -5.43 -18.08
C GLU A 355 -48.37 -5.30 -17.40
N ARG A 356 -48.42 -4.89 -16.13
CA ARG A 356 -49.68 -4.58 -15.43
C ARG A 356 -50.48 -3.52 -16.15
N THR A 357 -49.84 -2.40 -16.53
CA THR A 357 -50.49 -1.30 -17.26
C THR A 357 -50.98 -1.74 -18.63
N ARG A 358 -50.21 -2.58 -19.32
CA ARG A 358 -50.60 -3.15 -20.62
C ARG A 358 -51.83 -4.05 -20.47
N LEU A 359 -51.82 -4.98 -19.51
CA LEU A 359 -52.95 -5.87 -19.23
C LEU A 359 -54.22 -5.09 -18.88
N MET A 360 -54.11 -4.03 -18.07
CA MET A 360 -55.26 -3.16 -17.76
C MET A 360 -55.86 -2.53 -19.02
N ARG A 361 -55.01 -2.00 -19.92
CA ARG A 361 -55.47 -1.44 -21.20
C ARG A 361 -56.12 -2.49 -22.10
N GLU A 362 -55.52 -3.67 -22.23
CA GLU A 362 -56.05 -4.75 -23.07
C GLU A 362 -57.40 -5.29 -22.55
N ILE A 363 -57.56 -5.40 -21.23
CA ILE A 363 -58.84 -5.77 -20.59
C ILE A 363 -59.90 -4.69 -20.84
N HIS A 364 -59.54 -3.41 -20.69
CA HIS A 364 -60.45 -2.28 -20.89
C HIS A 364 -60.94 -2.20 -22.34
N ASP A 365 -60.02 -2.23 -23.30
CA ASP A 365 -60.33 -2.02 -24.71
C ASP A 365 -60.92 -3.27 -25.37
N GLY A 366 -60.48 -4.47 -24.95
CA GLY A 366 -60.97 -5.73 -25.48
C GLY A 366 -62.30 -6.15 -24.84
N ILE A 367 -62.24 -6.61 -23.59
CA ILE A 367 -63.38 -7.23 -22.91
C ILE A 367 -64.42 -6.16 -22.52
N GLY A 368 -63.96 -5.02 -22.00
CA GLY A 368 -64.84 -3.92 -21.58
C GLY A 368 -65.67 -3.38 -22.74
N SER A 369 -65.03 -3.06 -23.86
CA SER A 369 -65.71 -2.57 -25.07
C SER A 369 -66.69 -3.60 -25.63
N ASN A 370 -66.29 -4.87 -25.77
CA ASN A 370 -67.15 -5.94 -26.29
C ASN A 370 -68.41 -6.15 -25.45
N LEU A 371 -68.30 -6.09 -24.12
CA LEU A 371 -69.45 -6.21 -23.23
C LEU A 371 -70.40 -5.01 -23.35
N VAL A 372 -69.87 -3.80 -23.49
CA VAL A 372 -70.66 -2.59 -23.72
C VAL A 372 -71.40 -2.65 -25.06
N THR A 373 -70.72 -3.10 -26.13
CA THR A 373 -71.34 -3.30 -27.44
C THR A 373 -72.41 -4.39 -27.38
N ALA A 374 -72.15 -5.53 -26.75
CA ALA A 374 -73.13 -6.60 -26.57
C ALA A 374 -74.37 -6.12 -25.79
N LEU A 375 -74.17 -5.30 -24.76
CA LEU A 375 -75.26 -4.68 -24.01
C LEU A 375 -76.08 -3.72 -24.89
N ALA A 376 -75.43 -2.88 -25.69
CA ALA A 376 -76.11 -1.95 -26.59
C ALA A 376 -76.93 -2.69 -27.67
N VAL A 377 -76.41 -3.79 -28.21
CA VAL A 377 -77.12 -4.65 -29.16
C VAL A 377 -78.35 -5.30 -28.51
N ALA A 378 -78.21 -5.90 -27.34
CA ALA A 378 -79.31 -6.54 -26.61
C ALA A 378 -80.43 -5.54 -26.27
N GLN A 379 -80.07 -4.32 -25.84
CA GLN A 379 -81.02 -3.24 -25.56
C GLN A 379 -81.76 -2.77 -26.83
N ASN A 380 -81.05 -2.63 -27.96
CA ASN A 380 -81.66 -2.23 -29.24
C ASN A 380 -82.62 -3.29 -29.81
N GLN A 381 -82.41 -4.57 -29.51
CA GLN A 381 -83.30 -5.66 -29.90
C GLN A 381 -84.56 -5.78 -29.01
N LYS A 382 -84.76 -4.87 -28.05
CA LYS A 382 -85.83 -4.91 -27.04
C LYS A 382 -85.88 -6.23 -26.26
N GLU A 383 -84.75 -6.92 -26.12
CA GLU A 383 -84.66 -8.02 -25.17
C GLU A 383 -84.83 -7.46 -23.76
N ASN A 384 -85.88 -7.90 -23.08
CA ASN A 384 -86.10 -7.63 -21.67
C ASN A 384 -86.01 -8.96 -20.94
N GLY A 385 -85.05 -9.10 -20.01
CA GLY A 385 -84.88 -10.34 -19.27
C GLY A 385 -83.46 -10.57 -18.72
N PRO A 386 -83.14 -11.82 -18.36
CA PRO A 386 -81.93 -12.19 -17.62
C PRO A 386 -80.60 -11.91 -18.36
N THR A 387 -80.61 -11.84 -19.69
CA THR A 387 -79.41 -11.59 -20.52
C THR A 387 -78.86 -10.17 -20.35
N VAL A 388 -79.73 -9.15 -20.42
CA VAL A 388 -79.34 -7.74 -20.23
C VAL A 388 -78.84 -7.50 -18.81
N ASP A 389 -79.47 -8.13 -17.81
CA ASP A 389 -79.03 -8.06 -16.43
C ASP A 389 -77.67 -8.73 -16.21
N THR A 390 -77.42 -9.85 -16.90
CA THR A 390 -76.12 -10.55 -16.84
C THR A 390 -75.00 -9.73 -17.48
N LEU A 391 -75.26 -9.06 -18.61
CA LEU A 391 -74.30 -8.17 -19.26
C LEU A 391 -73.99 -6.93 -18.40
N LYS A 392 -75.01 -6.31 -17.81
CA LYS A 392 -74.82 -5.19 -16.86
C LYS A 392 -73.99 -5.60 -15.66
N ARG A 393 -74.26 -6.78 -15.07
CA ARG A 393 -73.47 -7.33 -13.97
C ARG A 393 -72.03 -7.61 -14.40
N SER A 394 -71.83 -8.20 -15.57
CA SER A 394 -70.49 -8.51 -16.10
C SER A 394 -69.65 -7.24 -16.33
N ILE A 395 -70.27 -6.15 -16.81
CA ILE A 395 -69.60 -4.84 -16.95
C ILE A 395 -69.26 -4.26 -15.57
N ALA A 396 -70.17 -4.35 -14.60
CA ALA A 396 -69.93 -3.87 -13.24
C ALA A 396 -68.80 -4.66 -12.55
N ASP A 397 -68.77 -5.99 -12.73
CA ASP A 397 -67.72 -6.86 -12.20
C ASP A 397 -66.36 -6.57 -12.86
N LEU A 398 -66.32 -6.36 -14.18
CA LEU A 398 -65.10 -5.99 -14.90
C LEU A 398 -64.57 -4.62 -14.45
N ARG A 399 -65.44 -3.63 -14.28
CA ARG A 399 -65.05 -2.30 -13.77
C ARG A 399 -64.51 -2.38 -12.35
N ALA A 400 -65.19 -3.11 -11.46
CA ALA A 400 -64.73 -3.29 -10.09
C ALA A 400 -63.37 -4.00 -10.04
N ALA A 401 -63.14 -4.99 -10.91
CA ALA A 401 -61.84 -5.66 -11.04
C ALA A 401 -60.74 -4.70 -11.56
N ILE A 402 -61.04 -3.85 -12.54
CA ILE A 402 -60.09 -2.83 -13.04
C ILE A 402 -59.73 -1.83 -11.93
N ASP A 403 -60.71 -1.30 -11.19
CA ASP A 403 -60.43 -0.34 -10.11
C ASP A 403 -59.59 -0.95 -9.00
N SER A 404 -59.78 -2.25 -8.76
CA SER A 404 -58.97 -2.97 -7.78
C SER A 404 -57.53 -3.16 -8.26
N LEU A 405 -57.31 -3.17 -9.58
CA LEU A 405 -55.99 -3.29 -10.19
C LEU A 405 -55.31 -1.93 -10.37
N GLU A 406 -56.01 -0.80 -10.20
CA GLU A 406 -55.37 0.52 -10.11
C GLU A 406 -54.54 0.62 -8.83
N PRO A 407 -53.31 1.15 -8.92
CA PRO A 407 -52.44 1.31 -7.75
C PRO A 407 -53.07 2.31 -6.79
N THR A 408 -53.68 1.80 -5.73
CA THR A 408 -54.26 2.60 -4.64
C THR A 408 -53.31 2.74 -3.46
N GLU A 409 -52.16 2.04 -3.43
CA GLU A 409 -51.11 2.12 -2.37
C GLU A 409 -51.64 2.18 -0.93
N GLY A 410 -52.77 1.53 -0.65
CA GLY A 410 -53.41 1.58 0.67
C GLY A 410 -54.27 2.83 0.95
N ASP A 411 -54.40 3.77 0.01
CA ASP A 411 -55.21 4.99 0.15
C ASP A 411 -56.69 4.73 -0.14
N LEU A 412 -57.46 4.53 0.93
CA LEU A 412 -58.92 4.41 0.87
C LEU A 412 -59.60 5.72 0.43
N THR A 413 -58.97 6.88 0.65
CA THR A 413 -59.49 8.17 0.23
C THR A 413 -59.56 8.23 -1.29
N LEU A 414 -58.50 7.80 -1.96
CA LEU A 414 -58.44 7.70 -3.43
C LEU A 414 -59.49 6.70 -3.96
N LEU A 415 -59.63 5.54 -3.32
CA LEU A 415 -60.64 4.54 -3.68
C LEU A 415 -62.08 5.10 -3.58
N LEU A 416 -62.37 5.83 -2.49
CA LEU A 416 -63.66 6.48 -2.25
C LEU A 416 -63.93 7.64 -3.22
N ALA A 417 -62.91 8.42 -3.57
CA ALA A 417 -63.02 9.50 -4.55
C ALA A 417 -63.33 8.96 -5.95
N SER A 418 -62.62 7.91 -6.39
CA SER A 418 -62.87 7.22 -7.66
C SER A 418 -64.25 6.55 -7.70
N PHE A 419 -64.73 6.02 -6.56
CA PHE A 419 -66.09 5.50 -6.43
C PHE A 419 -67.15 6.61 -6.60
N ARG A 420 -66.99 7.73 -5.88
CA ARG A 420 -67.90 8.89 -5.96
C ARG A 420 -68.04 9.37 -7.40
N HIS A 421 -66.91 9.64 -8.06
CA HIS A 421 -66.89 10.21 -9.42
C HIS A 421 -67.73 9.38 -10.41
N ARG A 422 -67.78 8.06 -10.24
CA ARG A 422 -68.47 7.14 -11.14
C ARG A 422 -69.92 6.88 -10.79
N MET A 423 -70.28 6.90 -9.51
CA MET A 423 -71.67 6.67 -9.07
C MET A 423 -72.52 7.93 -9.12
N GLU A 424 -71.91 9.11 -9.03
CA GLU A 424 -72.63 10.40 -9.06
C GLU A 424 -73.49 10.57 -10.35
N PRO A 425 -73.02 10.22 -11.57
CA PRO A 425 -73.88 10.20 -12.76
C PRO A 425 -75.04 9.22 -12.70
N GLU A 426 -74.86 8.03 -12.10
CA GLU A 426 -75.91 7.01 -11.99
C GLU A 426 -76.99 7.42 -11.00
N LEU A 427 -76.58 7.96 -9.84
CA LEU A 427 -77.48 8.53 -8.84
C LEU A 427 -78.29 9.70 -9.42
N ARG A 428 -77.63 10.59 -10.16
CA ARG A 428 -78.30 11.73 -10.81
C ARG A 428 -79.35 11.28 -11.84
N LYS A 429 -79.06 10.23 -12.62
CA LYS A 429 -80.03 9.63 -13.56
C LYS A 429 -81.23 9.01 -12.84
N ALA A 430 -81.02 8.49 -11.64
CA ALA A 430 -82.09 7.95 -10.78
C ALA A 430 -82.85 9.03 -10.01
N GLY A 431 -82.48 10.32 -10.13
CA GLY A 431 -83.14 11.43 -9.43
C GLY A 431 -82.70 11.62 -7.99
N LEU A 432 -81.58 11.03 -7.57
CA LEU A 432 -81.03 11.12 -6.22
C LEU A 432 -79.94 12.21 -6.12
N SER A 433 -80.00 13.07 -5.10
CA SER A 433 -78.89 13.94 -4.73
C SER A 433 -77.88 13.20 -3.84
N LEU A 434 -76.59 13.47 -4.03
CA LEU A 434 -75.50 12.90 -3.23
C LEU A 434 -74.91 13.99 -2.32
N ARG A 435 -74.97 13.80 -1.00
CA ARG A 435 -74.18 14.58 -0.03
C ARG A 435 -72.96 13.78 0.38
N TRP A 436 -71.79 14.38 0.33
CA TRP A 436 -70.52 13.69 0.53
C TRP A 436 -69.65 14.39 1.57
N HIS A 437 -69.30 13.68 2.64
CA HIS A 437 -68.48 14.19 3.74
C HIS A 437 -67.44 13.15 4.18
N VAL A 438 -66.35 13.07 3.43
CA VAL A 438 -65.22 12.16 3.70
C VAL A 438 -63.97 13.01 3.89
N ASP A 439 -63.41 12.95 5.09
CA ASP A 439 -62.13 13.59 5.41
C ASP A 439 -60.94 12.73 4.92
N PRO A 440 -59.75 13.31 4.75
CA PRO A 440 -58.53 12.56 4.46
C PRO A 440 -58.29 11.46 5.51
N LEU A 441 -58.07 10.23 5.04
CA LEU A 441 -57.86 9.06 5.89
C LEU A 441 -56.38 8.65 5.89
N PRO A 442 -55.86 8.06 6.98
CA PRO A 442 -54.53 7.46 6.94
C PRO A 442 -54.53 6.23 6.01
N PRO A 443 -53.35 5.84 5.48
CA PRO A 443 -53.24 4.68 4.61
C PRO A 443 -53.55 3.38 5.36
N PHE A 444 -54.17 2.44 4.66
CA PHE A 444 -54.49 1.09 5.10
C PHE A 444 -53.52 0.12 4.43
N GLU A 445 -52.48 -0.32 5.14
CA GLU A 445 -51.46 -1.22 4.59
C GLU A 445 -52.04 -2.53 4.01
N TRP A 446 -53.18 -2.98 4.55
CA TRP A 446 -53.86 -4.19 4.07
C TRP A 446 -54.78 -3.96 2.86
N LEU A 447 -55.02 -2.72 2.43
CA LEU A 447 -55.94 -2.39 1.33
C LEU A 447 -55.28 -2.65 -0.04
N GLU A 448 -54.89 -3.90 -0.25
CA GLU A 448 -54.46 -4.44 -1.54
C GLU A 448 -55.67 -4.63 -2.47
N ALA A 449 -55.40 -4.88 -3.76
CA ALA A 449 -56.40 -5.03 -4.82
C ALA A 449 -57.63 -5.86 -4.40
N THR A 450 -57.42 -7.08 -3.90
CA THR A 450 -58.51 -7.97 -3.48
C THR A 450 -59.39 -7.36 -2.39
N ASN A 451 -58.80 -6.61 -1.46
CA ASN A 451 -59.51 -5.97 -0.36
C ASN A 451 -60.24 -4.70 -0.81
N ALA A 452 -59.63 -3.90 -1.68
CA ALA A 452 -60.29 -2.76 -2.32
C ALA A 452 -61.53 -3.21 -3.10
N LEU A 453 -61.46 -4.36 -3.80
CA LEU A 453 -62.59 -4.94 -4.51
C LEU A 453 -63.76 -5.29 -3.57
N HIS A 454 -63.48 -5.87 -2.40
CA HIS A 454 -64.51 -6.17 -1.40
C HIS A 454 -65.21 -4.90 -0.90
N VAL A 455 -64.45 -3.83 -0.64
CA VAL A 455 -64.98 -2.52 -0.21
C VAL A 455 -65.88 -1.92 -1.31
N LEU A 456 -65.39 -1.83 -2.54
CA LEU A 456 -66.15 -1.30 -3.68
C LEU A 456 -67.46 -2.08 -3.89
N ARG A 457 -67.40 -3.41 -3.77
CA ARG A 457 -68.56 -4.30 -3.90
C ARG A 457 -69.60 -4.12 -2.80
N ILE A 458 -69.20 -3.73 -1.59
CA ILE A 458 -70.15 -3.37 -0.53
C ILE A 458 -70.84 -2.06 -0.92
N PHE A 459 -70.10 -1.04 -1.31
CA PHE A 459 -70.67 0.26 -1.67
C PHE A 459 -71.59 0.20 -2.89
N GLN A 460 -71.23 -0.56 -3.92
CA GLN A 460 -72.08 -0.79 -5.09
C GLN A 460 -73.42 -1.42 -4.71
N GLU A 461 -73.42 -2.40 -3.81
CA GLU A 461 -74.65 -3.05 -3.34
C GLU A 461 -75.53 -2.07 -2.55
N ILE A 462 -74.93 -1.21 -1.71
CA ILE A 462 -75.65 -0.16 -0.97
C ILE A 462 -76.34 0.80 -1.94
N ILE A 463 -75.60 1.33 -2.92
CA ILE A 463 -76.15 2.26 -3.93
C ILE A 463 -77.24 1.58 -4.76
N ALA A 464 -77.01 0.34 -5.21
CA ALA A 464 -77.99 -0.41 -5.98
C ALA A 464 -79.30 -0.63 -5.20
N ASN A 465 -79.21 -0.93 -3.91
CA ASN A 465 -80.37 -1.08 -3.03
C ASN A 465 -81.12 0.24 -2.85
N CYS A 466 -80.40 1.35 -2.68
CA CYS A 466 -81.01 2.68 -2.60
C CYS A 466 -81.81 3.02 -3.88
N ILE A 467 -81.20 2.86 -5.05
CA ILE A 467 -81.84 3.15 -6.35
C ILE A 467 -83.09 2.30 -6.59
N LYS A 468 -83.05 1.00 -6.23
CA LYS A 468 -84.13 0.06 -6.54
C LYS A 468 -85.27 0.05 -5.53
N HIS A 469 -84.97 0.29 -4.25
CA HIS A 469 -85.89 -0.04 -3.16
C HIS A 469 -86.21 1.14 -2.24
N ALA A 470 -85.33 2.13 -2.09
CA ALA A 470 -85.53 3.15 -1.06
C ALA A 470 -86.62 4.17 -1.40
N GLN A 471 -86.86 4.46 -2.69
CA GLN A 471 -87.64 5.64 -3.13
C GLN A 471 -87.13 6.95 -2.47
N ALA A 472 -85.83 7.01 -2.23
CA ALA A 472 -85.18 8.18 -1.64
C ALA A 472 -85.07 9.33 -2.65
N THR A 473 -84.88 10.55 -2.15
CA THR A 473 -84.51 11.72 -2.96
C THR A 473 -83.07 12.15 -2.69
N GLU A 474 -82.47 11.68 -1.61
CA GLU A 474 -81.12 12.03 -1.18
C GLU A 474 -80.41 10.84 -0.53
N ILE A 475 -79.12 10.71 -0.80
CA ILE A 475 -78.20 9.85 -0.07
C ILE A 475 -77.02 10.66 0.47
N ALA A 476 -76.74 10.53 1.76
CA ALA A 476 -75.60 11.13 2.43
C ALA A 476 -74.56 10.05 2.75
N VAL A 477 -73.31 10.30 2.35
CA VAL A 477 -72.17 9.44 2.63
C VAL A 477 -71.21 10.21 3.53
N SER A 478 -70.89 9.65 4.68
CA SER A 478 -69.88 10.20 5.58
C SER A 478 -68.84 9.16 5.94
N CYS A 479 -67.60 9.59 6.19
CA CYS A 479 -66.56 8.72 6.73
C CYS A 479 -65.88 9.42 7.90
N ARG A 480 -65.82 8.72 9.04
CA ARG A 480 -65.23 9.26 10.28
C ARG A 480 -64.37 8.20 10.96
N ALA A 481 -63.34 8.63 11.68
CA ALA A 481 -62.63 7.74 12.58
C ALA A 481 -63.57 7.24 13.68
N GLN A 482 -63.55 5.94 13.97
CA GLN A 482 -64.38 5.32 14.99
C GLN A 482 -63.63 4.16 15.65
N GLU A 483 -63.60 4.17 16.97
CA GLU A 483 -63.13 3.03 17.76
C GLU A 483 -64.27 2.06 18.02
N ARG A 484 -63.99 0.75 17.87
CA ARG A 484 -64.97 -0.32 18.08
C ARG A 484 -64.28 -1.56 18.60
N ASP A 485 -64.83 -2.17 19.67
CA ASP A 485 -64.25 -3.35 20.33
C ASP A 485 -62.75 -3.19 20.68
N GLY A 486 -62.34 -1.99 21.14
CA GLY A 486 -60.95 -1.66 21.47
C GLY A 486 -60.00 -1.54 20.26
N ARG A 487 -60.53 -1.50 19.03
CA ARG A 487 -59.77 -1.32 17.79
C ARG A 487 -60.07 0.03 17.17
N ARG A 488 -59.03 0.76 16.78
CA ARG A 488 -59.16 1.99 16.00
C ARG A 488 -59.44 1.64 14.55
N GLY A 489 -60.40 2.34 13.97
CA GLY A 489 -60.75 2.20 12.57
C GLY A 489 -61.50 3.41 12.07
N ILE A 490 -62.21 3.21 10.97
CA ILE A 490 -63.12 4.18 10.37
C ILE A 490 -64.51 3.58 10.26
N CYS A 491 -65.51 4.43 10.20
CA CYS A 491 -66.87 4.08 9.85
C CYS A 491 -67.29 4.87 8.62
N VAL A 492 -67.55 4.15 7.54
CA VAL A 492 -68.19 4.70 6.32
C VAL A 492 -69.69 4.48 6.46
N GLU A 493 -70.44 5.56 6.51
CA GLU A 493 -71.88 5.55 6.77
C GLU A 493 -72.64 6.13 5.58
N PHE A 494 -73.65 5.37 5.14
CA PHE A 494 -74.58 5.73 4.08
C PHE A 494 -75.97 5.91 4.71
N LEU A 495 -76.58 7.06 4.44
CA LEU A 495 -77.90 7.43 4.94
C LEU A 495 -78.79 7.81 3.76
N ASP A 496 -79.89 7.11 3.54
CA ASP A 496 -80.93 7.53 2.60
C ASP A 496 -82.15 8.08 3.35
N ASN A 497 -82.91 8.96 2.70
CA ASN A 497 -84.14 9.55 3.24
C ASN A 497 -85.42 8.88 2.71
N GLY A 498 -85.32 7.62 2.29
CA GLY A 498 -86.39 6.87 1.63
C GLY A 498 -87.46 6.34 2.59
N THR A 499 -88.18 5.32 2.12
CA THR A 499 -89.25 4.64 2.87
C THR A 499 -88.74 3.74 3.99
N GLY A 500 -87.43 3.50 4.06
CA GLY A 500 -86.79 2.68 5.09
C GLY A 500 -87.01 1.18 4.91
N LEU A 501 -86.57 0.40 5.91
CA LEU A 501 -86.71 -1.06 5.90
C LEU A 501 -88.10 -1.48 6.38
N PRO A 502 -88.68 -2.58 5.86
CA PRO A 502 -89.96 -3.10 6.34
C PRO A 502 -89.92 -3.43 7.84
N PRO A 503 -90.98 -3.09 8.61
CA PRO A 503 -91.02 -3.23 10.08
C PRO A 503 -91.00 -4.69 10.57
N ASP A 504 -91.32 -5.66 9.71
CA ASP A 504 -91.54 -7.07 10.09
C ASP A 504 -90.24 -7.90 10.23
N GLY A 505 -89.06 -7.26 10.26
CA GLY A 505 -87.78 -7.90 10.58
C GLY A 505 -87.25 -8.92 9.56
N ALA A 506 -87.94 -9.15 8.44
CA ALA A 506 -87.49 -10.01 7.35
C ALA A 506 -86.47 -9.30 6.44
N TRP A 507 -85.30 -8.95 6.99
CA TRP A 507 -84.24 -8.23 6.27
C TRP A 507 -83.22 -9.17 5.60
N ASP A 508 -83.57 -10.44 5.42
CA ASP A 508 -82.64 -11.50 5.00
C ASP A 508 -82.55 -11.63 3.47
N GLY A 509 -82.24 -10.52 2.80
CA GLY A 509 -81.95 -10.49 1.38
C GLY A 509 -80.52 -10.93 1.07
N LYS A 510 -80.32 -11.62 -0.06
CA LYS A 510 -78.98 -12.04 -0.53
C LYS A 510 -77.97 -10.88 -0.57
N GLY A 511 -78.42 -9.65 -0.82
CA GLY A 511 -77.58 -8.45 -0.82
C GLY A 511 -76.95 -8.13 0.54
N ILE A 512 -77.74 -8.16 1.62
CA ILE A 512 -77.26 -7.88 2.99
C ILE A 512 -76.33 -9.00 3.48
N ALA A 513 -76.65 -10.26 3.19
CA ALA A 513 -75.78 -11.40 3.51
C ALA A 513 -74.42 -11.29 2.82
N ASN A 514 -74.40 -10.92 1.52
CA ASN A 514 -73.17 -10.71 0.77
C ASN A 514 -72.34 -9.52 1.31
N MET A 515 -73.00 -8.41 1.67
CA MET A 515 -72.30 -7.28 2.29
C MET A 515 -71.67 -7.66 3.63
N LYS A 516 -72.37 -8.45 4.47
CA LYS A 516 -71.83 -8.98 5.74
C LYS A 516 -70.63 -9.88 5.52
N ALA A 517 -70.72 -10.87 4.62
CA ALA A 517 -69.59 -11.76 4.32
C ALA A 517 -68.36 -11.02 3.78
N ARG A 518 -68.57 -9.98 2.95
CA ARG A 518 -67.48 -9.13 2.46
C ARG A 518 -66.91 -8.26 3.58
N ALA A 519 -67.72 -7.70 4.46
CA ALA A 519 -67.24 -6.94 5.62
C ALA A 519 -66.44 -7.82 6.58
N GLU A 520 -66.88 -9.06 6.82
CA GLU A 520 -66.15 -10.05 7.63
C GLU A 520 -64.81 -10.45 7.02
N ALA A 521 -64.74 -10.62 5.69
CA ALA A 521 -63.47 -10.87 4.99
C ALA A 521 -62.47 -9.70 5.15
N LEU A 522 -62.97 -8.49 5.40
CA LEU A 522 -62.16 -7.31 5.71
C LEU A 522 -61.81 -7.19 7.21
N LEU A 523 -62.23 -8.14 8.05
CA LEU A 523 -62.27 -8.04 9.53
C LEU A 523 -63.03 -6.81 10.04
N GLY A 524 -63.92 -6.28 9.19
CA GLY A 524 -64.82 -5.17 9.48
C GLY A 524 -66.17 -5.66 9.97
N GLN A 525 -67.04 -4.70 10.29
CA GLN A 525 -68.42 -4.97 10.71
C GLN A 525 -69.36 -4.08 9.90
N ILE A 526 -70.51 -4.61 9.50
CA ILE A 526 -71.53 -3.84 8.81
C ILE A 526 -72.84 -3.88 9.59
N GLU A 527 -73.41 -2.71 9.80
CA GLU A 527 -74.71 -2.53 10.42
C GLU A 527 -75.68 -1.97 9.40
N VAL A 528 -76.87 -2.55 9.33
CA VAL A 528 -77.98 -2.10 8.49
C VAL A 528 -79.16 -1.90 9.41
N GLY A 529 -79.78 -0.72 9.38
CA GLY A 529 -80.87 -0.38 10.28
C GLY A 529 -81.67 0.83 9.80
N PRO A 530 -82.70 1.25 10.57
CA PRO A 530 -83.48 2.44 10.24
C PRO A 530 -82.61 3.70 10.33
N HIS A 531 -82.95 4.70 9.52
CA HIS A 531 -82.36 6.04 9.64
C HIS A 531 -82.64 6.61 11.04
N PRO A 532 -81.69 7.33 11.67
CA PRO A 532 -81.86 7.92 13.01
C PRO A 532 -83.12 8.79 13.16
N ASP A 533 -83.52 9.50 12.10
CA ASP A 533 -84.71 10.37 12.07
C ASP A 533 -86.03 9.63 11.82
N GLY A 534 -86.02 8.29 11.73
CA GLY A 534 -87.21 7.46 11.57
C GLY A 534 -87.76 7.32 10.15
N ARG A 535 -87.13 7.95 9.14
CA ARG A 535 -87.41 7.73 7.71
C ARG A 535 -86.13 7.42 6.93
N GLY A 536 -86.14 6.30 6.21
CA GLY A 536 -85.02 5.86 5.36
C GLY A 536 -84.16 4.79 6.01
N THR A 537 -83.02 4.48 5.38
CA THR A 537 -82.10 3.42 5.83
C THR A 537 -80.73 3.99 6.20
N ARG A 538 -80.13 3.40 7.23
CA ARG A 538 -78.72 3.59 7.60
C ARG A 538 -77.94 2.32 7.33
N VAL A 539 -76.84 2.45 6.59
CA VAL A 539 -75.83 1.39 6.44
C VAL A 539 -74.48 1.92 6.92
N ALA A 540 -73.88 1.29 7.91
CA ALA A 540 -72.59 1.68 8.46
C ALA A 540 -71.59 0.54 8.34
N LEU A 541 -70.52 0.76 7.57
CA LEU A 541 -69.39 -0.16 7.42
C LEU A 541 -68.22 0.33 8.27
N TRP A 542 -67.86 -0.43 9.28
CA TRP A 542 -66.67 -0.21 10.08
C TRP A 542 -65.48 -1.03 9.56
N LEU A 543 -64.33 -0.39 9.36
CA LEU A 543 -63.08 -0.99 8.88
C LEU A 543 -61.93 -0.67 9.84
N PRO A 544 -61.12 -1.66 10.25
CA PRO A 544 -59.99 -1.43 11.16
C PRO A 544 -58.77 -0.84 10.43
N TYR A 545 -57.97 0.01 11.09
CA TYR A 545 -56.69 0.44 10.50
C TYR A 545 -55.70 -0.72 10.37
N GLU A 546 -55.73 -1.66 11.31
CA GLU A 546 -54.89 -2.86 11.30
C GLU A 546 -55.73 -4.14 11.33
N ARG A 547 -55.43 -5.08 10.43
CA ARG A 547 -56.02 -6.43 10.44
C ARG A 547 -55.26 -7.35 11.39
N ARG A 548 -55.38 -7.15 12.71
CA ARG A 548 -54.99 -8.19 13.68
C ARG A 548 -56.14 -9.17 13.86
N ALA A 549 -55.91 -10.44 13.51
CA ALA A 549 -56.86 -11.51 13.82
C ALA A 549 -57.05 -11.58 15.35
N VAL A 550 -58.29 -11.43 15.81
CA VAL A 550 -58.63 -11.72 17.21
C VAL A 550 -58.52 -13.23 17.39
N ALA A 551 -57.50 -13.69 18.13
CA ALA A 551 -57.41 -15.07 18.55
C ALA A 551 -58.68 -15.41 19.36
N ARG A 552 -59.56 -16.24 18.80
CA ARG A 552 -60.70 -16.81 19.54
C ARG A 552 -60.13 -17.58 20.74
N PRO A 553 -60.54 -17.31 21.99
CA PRO A 553 -60.07 -18.11 23.11
C PRO A 553 -60.61 -19.54 22.95
N LEU A 554 -59.69 -20.51 22.90
CA LEU A 554 -60.02 -21.94 22.90
C LEU A 554 -60.83 -22.27 24.18
N PRO A 555 -61.86 -23.14 24.11
CA PRO A 555 -62.59 -23.56 25.30
C PRO A 555 -61.63 -24.26 26.26
N ARG A 556 -61.63 -23.85 27.53
CA ARG A 556 -60.87 -24.52 28.59
C ARG A 556 -61.25 -26.01 28.64
N ALA A 557 -60.29 -26.87 28.33
CA ALA A 557 -60.42 -28.30 28.57
C ALA A 557 -60.57 -28.52 30.09
N SER A 558 -61.71 -29.07 30.48
CA SER A 558 -61.95 -29.54 31.82
C SER A 558 -61.07 -30.76 32.09
N VAL A 559 -60.04 -30.59 32.93
CA VAL A 559 -59.34 -31.72 33.55
C VAL A 559 -60.32 -32.33 34.56
N ARG A 560 -60.89 -33.49 34.22
CA ARG A 560 -61.56 -34.37 35.18
C ARG A 560 -60.54 -35.41 35.66
N THR A 561 -60.36 -35.39 36.99
CA THR A 561 -59.79 -36.40 37.91
C THR A 561 -58.38 -36.87 37.67
#